data_AF-A0A2P8KUN7-F1
#
_entry.id   AF-A0A2P8KUN7-F1
#
_cell.length_a   1.000
_cell.length_b   1.000
_cell.length_c   1.000
_cell.angle_alpha   90.00
_cell.angle_beta   90.00
_cell.angle_gamma   90.00
#
_symmetry.space_group_name_H-M   'P 1'
#
loop_
_entity.id
_entity.type
_entity.pdbx_description
1 polymer ?
#
loop_
_entity_poly.entity_id
_entity_poly.type
_entity_poly.pdbx_seq_one_letter_code
_entity_poly.pdbx_strand_id
1 'polypeptide(L)'
;MIPVTKWLIIGLGILLGLSALTNIGLTKAYLKARDAKTQAIADRDSARGAATACSDATEALAELSNKRHDQGEAARQAAEKKAASWQKLAQGILTSPPKVPGNVCASAQAEVDEELAGRAP
;
A
#
# COMPACT_ATOMS: atom_id res chain seq x y z
N MET A 1 -1.90 33.70 -82.86
CA MET A 1 -0.78 33.93 -81.91
C MET A 1 -1.36 33.85 -80.50
N ILE A 2 -1.08 32.78 -79.75
CA ILE A 2 -1.51 32.69 -78.35
C ILE A 2 -0.65 33.70 -77.56
N PRO A 3 -1.24 34.62 -76.79
CA PRO A 3 -0.47 35.65 -76.11
C PRO A 3 0.40 35.01 -75.02
N VAL A 4 1.68 35.35 -74.99
CA VAL A 4 2.68 34.89 -74.00
C VAL A 4 2.18 35.01 -72.55
N THR A 5 1.33 35.99 -72.29
CA THR A 5 0.63 36.22 -71.02
C THR A 5 -0.21 35.04 -70.55
N LYS A 6 -0.86 34.29 -71.47
CA LYS A 6 -1.65 33.10 -71.11
C LYS A 6 -0.78 31.98 -70.56
N TRP A 7 0.37 31.74 -71.18
CA TRP A 7 1.33 30.72 -70.72
C TRP A 7 1.96 31.07 -69.38
N LEU A 8 2.24 32.36 -69.14
CA LEU A 8 2.73 32.84 -67.84
C LEU A 8 1.73 32.62 -66.70
N ILE A 9 0.45 32.94 -66.92
CA ILE A 9 -0.59 32.74 -65.89
C ILE A 9 -0.77 31.25 -65.57
N ILE A 10 -0.77 30.39 -66.59
CA ILE A 10 -0.87 28.94 -66.40
C ILE A 10 0.35 28.43 -65.61
N GLY A 11 1.56 28.85 -65.98
CA GLY A 11 2.78 28.46 -65.26
C GLY A 11 2.78 28.92 -63.79
N LEU A 12 2.36 30.16 -63.53
CA LEU A 12 2.23 30.70 -62.17
C LEU A 12 1.20 29.91 -61.35
N GLY A 13 0.04 29.58 -61.94
CA GLY A 13 -1.00 28.80 -61.27
C GLY A 13 -0.52 27.40 -60.87
N ILE A 14 0.26 26.74 -61.74
CA ILE A 14 0.85 25.43 -61.45
C ILE A 14 1.86 25.54 -60.30
N LEU A 15 2.74 26.53 -60.33
CA LEU A 15 3.74 26.75 -59.28
C LEU A 15 3.09 27.04 -57.92
N LEU A 16 2.04 27.87 -57.90
CA LEU A 16 1.29 28.17 -56.69
C LEU A 16 0.60 26.92 -56.13
N GLY A 17 -0.01 26.12 -57.02
CA GLY A 17 -0.66 24.86 -56.65
C GLY A 17 0.33 23.86 -56.05
N LEU A 18 1.50 23.67 -56.66
CA LEU A 18 2.55 22.80 -56.14
C LEU A 18 3.10 23.30 -54.79
N SER A 19 3.32 24.60 -54.65
CA SER A 19 3.74 25.21 -53.39
C SER A 19 2.72 24.95 -52.28
N ALA A 20 1.43 25.17 -52.55
CA ALA A 20 0.36 24.94 -51.57
C ALA A 20 0.29 23.47 -51.14
N LEU A 21 0.33 22.53 -52.08
CA LEU A 21 0.31 21.09 -51.78
C LEU A 21 1.51 20.66 -50.92
N THR A 22 2.70 21.19 -51.23
CA THR A 22 3.92 20.87 -50.48
C THR A 22 3.84 21.39 -49.04
N ASN A 23 3.35 22.62 -48.84
CA ASN A 23 3.15 23.19 -47.51
C ASN A 23 2.14 22.40 -46.70
N ILE A 24 1.00 22.02 -47.31
CA ILE A 24 -0.02 21.19 -46.64
C ILE A 24 0.57 19.84 -46.22
N GLY A 25 1.35 19.20 -47.10
CA GLY A 25 2.03 17.95 -46.79
C GLY A 25 3.00 18.09 -45.61
N LEU A 26 3.80 19.16 -45.61
CA LEU A 26 4.75 19.46 -44.54
C LEU A 26 4.05 19.72 -43.20
N THR A 27 2.98 20.51 -43.20
CA THR A 27 2.19 20.78 -41.99
C THR A 27 1.60 19.49 -41.42
N LYS A 28 1.06 18.59 -42.26
CA LYS A 28 0.53 17.30 -41.79
C LYS A 28 1.62 16.42 -41.19
N ALA A 29 2.80 16.35 -41.83
CA ALA A 29 3.93 15.59 -41.31
C ALA A 29 4.42 16.15 -39.97
N TYR A 30 4.52 17.48 -39.86
CA TYR A 30 4.90 18.15 -38.62
C TYR A 30 3.91 17.90 -37.49
N LEU A 31 2.60 18.04 -37.74
CA LEU A 31 1.56 17.78 -36.75
C LEU A 31 1.61 16.33 -36.27
N LYS A 32 1.73 15.37 -37.19
CA LYS A 32 1.86 13.95 -36.83
C LYS A 32 3.08 13.69 -35.94
N ALA A 33 4.24 14.29 -36.26
CA ALA A 33 5.45 14.15 -35.46
C ALA A 33 5.32 14.81 -34.08
N ARG A 34 4.68 15.99 -34.02
CA ARG A 34 4.39 16.70 -32.76
C ARG A 34 3.46 15.89 -31.86
N ASP A 35 2.38 15.35 -32.42
CA ASP A 35 1.40 14.58 -31.67
C ASP A 35 2.02 13.29 -31.14
N ALA A 36 2.78 12.57 -31.97
CA ALA A 36 3.52 11.38 -31.55
C ALA A 36 4.51 11.68 -30.41
N LYS A 37 5.25 12.81 -30.49
CA LYS A 37 6.15 13.24 -29.42
C LYS A 37 5.39 13.57 -28.14
N THR A 38 4.26 14.26 -28.24
CA THR A 38 3.44 14.65 -27.09
C THR A 38 2.86 13.41 -26.41
N GLN A 39 2.36 12.47 -27.19
CA GLN A 39 1.87 11.18 -26.70
C GLN A 39 2.98 10.38 -26.03
N ALA A 40 4.16 10.26 -26.64
CA ALA A 40 5.29 9.55 -26.04
C ALA A 40 5.74 10.15 -24.70
N ILE A 41 5.67 11.49 -24.55
CA ILE A 41 5.95 12.16 -23.28
C ILE A 41 4.87 11.83 -22.25
N ALA A 42 3.59 11.90 -22.63
CA ALA A 42 2.47 11.58 -21.75
C ALA A 42 2.52 10.12 -21.28
N ASP A 43 2.79 9.18 -22.18
CA ASP A 43 2.91 7.75 -21.89
C ASP A 43 4.09 7.49 -20.93
N ARG A 44 5.24 8.13 -21.18
CA ARG A 44 6.41 8.05 -20.29
C ARG A 44 6.09 8.56 -18.89
N ASP A 45 5.44 9.71 -18.79
CA ASP A 45 5.15 10.33 -17.49
C ASP A 45 4.07 9.56 -16.74
N SER A 46 3.09 8.99 -17.45
CA SER A 46 2.11 8.06 -16.89
C SER A 46 2.79 6.79 -16.35
N ALA A 47 3.68 6.17 -17.13
CA ALA A 47 4.42 4.98 -16.71
C ALA A 47 5.29 5.26 -15.47
N ARG A 48 5.96 6.42 -15.42
CA ARG A 48 6.71 6.86 -14.24
C ARG A 48 5.81 7.07 -13.04
N GLY A 49 4.67 7.74 -13.21
CA GLY A 49 3.70 7.93 -12.12
C GLY A 49 3.19 6.60 -11.56
N ALA A 50 2.86 5.63 -12.42
CA ALA A 50 2.45 4.30 -12.00
C ALA A 50 3.56 3.54 -11.25
N ALA A 51 4.81 3.63 -11.72
CA ALA A 51 5.96 3.02 -11.07
C ALA A 51 6.22 3.63 -9.69
N THR A 52 6.17 4.96 -9.56
CA THR A 52 6.29 5.67 -8.28
C THR A 52 5.18 5.24 -7.32
N ALA A 53 3.93 5.24 -7.75
CA ALA A 53 2.80 4.83 -6.90
C ALA A 53 2.94 3.37 -6.41
N CYS A 54 3.46 2.47 -7.25
CA CYS A 54 3.74 1.08 -6.85
C CYS A 54 4.85 1.00 -5.79
N SER A 55 5.92 1.78 -5.96
CA SER A 55 7.01 1.87 -4.99
C SER A 55 6.51 2.40 -3.65
N ASP A 56 5.81 3.53 -3.65
CA ASP A 56 5.28 4.18 -2.45
C ASP A 56 4.31 3.25 -1.69
N ALA A 57 3.44 2.55 -2.41
CA ALA A 57 2.52 1.58 -1.81
C ALA A 57 3.25 0.39 -1.17
N THR A 58 4.34 -0.08 -1.79
CA THR A 58 5.15 -1.18 -1.26
C THR A 58 5.92 -0.75 -0.02
N GLU A 59 6.47 0.47 -0.02
CA GLU A 59 7.15 1.04 1.13
C GLU A 59 6.19 1.24 2.31
N ALA A 60 5.00 1.79 2.07
CA ALA A 60 3.94 1.93 3.07
C ALA A 60 3.49 0.56 3.64
N LEU A 61 3.41 -0.47 2.79
CA LEU A 61 3.09 -1.83 3.24
C LEU A 61 4.20 -2.40 4.14
N ALA A 62 5.46 -2.18 3.79
CA ALA A 62 6.60 -2.62 4.59
C ALA A 62 6.61 -1.93 5.97
N GLU A 63 6.35 -0.62 6.02
CA GLU A 63 6.23 0.12 7.28
C GLU A 63 5.10 -0.43 8.16
N LEU A 64 3.92 -0.65 7.58
CA LEU A 64 2.77 -1.21 8.30
C LEU A 64 3.05 -2.64 8.80
N SER A 65 3.76 -3.44 8.01
CA SER A 65 4.19 -4.79 8.39
C SER A 65 5.13 -4.75 9.60
N ASN A 66 6.14 -3.89 9.58
CA ASN A 66 7.08 -3.73 10.70
C ASN A 66 6.35 -3.28 11.96
N LYS A 67 5.45 -2.30 11.85
CA LYS A 67 4.64 -1.84 12.99
C LYS A 67 3.78 -2.97 13.58
N ARG A 68 3.15 -3.79 12.72
CA ARG A 68 2.37 -4.95 13.18
C ARG A 68 3.24 -6.04 13.78
N HIS A 69 4.45 -6.24 13.27
CA HIS A 69 5.42 -7.17 13.84
C HIS A 69 5.77 -6.76 15.27
N ASP A 70 6.16 -5.50 15.49
CA ASP A 70 6.54 -4.98 16.80
C ASP A 70 5.39 -5.04 17.81
N GLN A 71 4.18 -4.64 17.39
CA GLN A 71 2.98 -4.75 18.21
C GLN A 71 2.64 -6.21 18.56
N GLY A 72 2.82 -7.11 17.58
CA GLY A 72 2.61 -8.54 17.76
C GLY A 72 3.61 -9.16 18.74
N GLU A 73 4.88 -8.81 18.62
CA GLU A 73 5.94 -9.21 19.57
C GLU A 73 5.64 -8.72 20.99
N ALA A 74 5.28 -7.44 21.15
CA ALA A 74 4.90 -6.90 22.45
C ALA A 74 3.70 -7.64 23.06
N ALA A 75 2.69 -7.95 22.25
CA ALA A 75 1.52 -8.71 22.69
C ALA A 75 1.88 -10.16 23.08
N ARG A 76 2.75 -10.83 22.31
CA ARG A 76 3.27 -12.16 22.62
C ARG A 76 4.00 -12.16 23.97
N GLN A 77 4.93 -11.24 24.17
CA GLN A 77 5.68 -11.11 25.43
C GLN A 77 4.76 -10.81 26.62
N ALA A 78 3.74 -9.97 26.44
CA ALA A 78 2.76 -9.71 27.49
C ALA A 78 1.94 -10.96 27.84
N ALA A 79 1.53 -11.73 26.84
CA ALA A 79 0.82 -12.99 27.03
C ALA A 79 1.70 -14.04 27.73
N GLU A 80 2.96 -14.17 27.34
CA GLU A 80 3.94 -15.06 27.98
C GLU A 80 4.15 -14.70 29.46
N LYS A 81 4.33 -13.40 29.77
CA LYS A 81 4.45 -12.93 31.16
C LYS A 81 3.21 -13.28 31.98
N LYS A 82 2.02 -13.07 31.40
CA LYS A 82 0.76 -13.40 32.06
C LYS A 82 0.64 -14.92 32.27
N ALA A 83 0.96 -15.73 31.27
CA ALA A 83 0.97 -17.19 31.39
C ALA A 83 1.94 -17.65 32.49
N ALA A 84 3.16 -17.11 32.53
CA ALA A 84 4.14 -17.42 33.57
C ALA A 84 3.64 -17.04 34.98
N SER A 85 2.95 -15.91 35.14
CA SER A 85 2.35 -15.54 36.43
C SER A 85 1.26 -16.52 36.87
N TRP A 86 0.38 -16.94 35.96
CA TRP A 86 -0.65 -17.93 36.26
C TRP A 86 -0.06 -19.29 36.58
N GLN A 87 0.99 -19.69 35.88
CA GLN A 87 1.68 -20.95 36.14
C GLN A 87 2.35 -20.96 37.52
N LYS A 88 2.96 -19.84 37.94
CA LYS A 88 3.49 -19.70 39.30
C LYS A 88 2.40 -19.79 40.36
N LEU A 89 1.26 -19.14 40.15
CA LEU A 89 0.11 -19.21 41.06
C LEU A 89 -0.44 -20.64 41.17
N ALA A 90 -0.64 -21.30 40.02
CA ALA A 90 -1.11 -22.68 39.98
C ALA A 90 -0.14 -23.63 40.70
N GLN A 91 1.17 -23.48 40.46
CA GLN A 91 2.18 -24.27 41.15
C GLN A 91 2.13 -24.03 42.67
N GLY A 92 1.98 -22.77 43.10
CA GLY A 92 1.80 -22.43 44.51
C GLY A 92 0.63 -23.19 45.13
N ILE A 93 -0.55 -23.11 44.51
CA ILE A 93 -1.77 -23.82 44.95
C ILE A 93 -1.53 -25.34 45.04
N LEU A 94 -0.94 -25.93 44.00
CA LEU A 94 -0.68 -27.38 43.95
C LEU A 94 0.33 -27.85 45.00
N THR A 95 1.24 -26.99 45.45
CA THR A 95 2.23 -27.31 46.48
C THR A 95 1.82 -26.91 47.89
N SER A 96 0.74 -26.14 48.04
CA SER A 96 0.25 -25.72 49.35
C SER A 96 -0.27 -26.93 50.13
N PRO A 97 0.19 -27.13 51.38
CA PRO A 97 -0.34 -28.19 52.23
C PRO A 97 -1.82 -27.94 52.57
N PRO A 98 -2.61 -29.00 52.76
CA PRO A 98 -4.02 -28.87 53.13
C PRO A 98 -4.16 -28.14 54.48
N LYS A 99 -5.09 -27.18 54.55
CA LYS A 99 -5.34 -26.40 55.77
C LYS A 99 -5.73 -27.26 56.98
N VAL A 100 -6.41 -28.37 56.74
CA VAL A 100 -6.80 -29.34 57.77
C VAL A 100 -6.18 -30.69 57.44
N PRO A 101 -5.06 -31.08 58.08
CA PRO A 101 -4.39 -32.35 57.83
C PRO A 101 -5.35 -33.54 57.99
N GLY A 102 -5.39 -34.42 56.99
CA GLY A 102 -6.21 -35.64 57.02
C GLY A 102 -7.72 -35.46 56.76
N ASN A 103 -8.21 -34.22 56.59
CA ASN A 103 -9.61 -33.95 56.28
C ASN A 103 -9.75 -33.05 55.05
N VAL A 104 -9.94 -33.69 53.89
CA VAL A 104 -10.04 -33.01 52.59
C VAL A 104 -11.27 -32.11 52.47
N CYS A 105 -12.42 -32.54 53.02
CA CYS A 105 -13.65 -31.74 53.00
C CYS A 105 -13.53 -30.48 53.86
N ALA A 106 -12.94 -30.59 55.06
CA ALA A 106 -12.73 -29.44 55.93
C ALA A 106 -11.68 -28.47 55.37
N SER A 107 -10.65 -28.98 54.68
CA SER A 107 -9.66 -28.14 54.00
C SER A 107 -10.29 -27.33 52.85
N ALA A 108 -11.10 -27.97 52.01
CA ALA A 108 -11.80 -27.29 50.91
C ALA A 108 -12.79 -26.23 51.42
N GLN A 109 -13.52 -26.53 52.51
CA GLN A 109 -14.43 -25.56 53.12
C GLN A 109 -13.67 -24.33 53.64
N ALA A 110 -12.51 -24.54 54.30
CA ALA A 110 -11.69 -23.46 54.84
C ALA A 110 -11.01 -22.57 53.76
N GLU A 111 -10.79 -23.09 52.55
CA GLU A 111 -10.34 -22.27 51.41
C GLU A 111 -11.47 -21.41 50.84
N VAL A 112 -12.67 -21.99 50.67
CA VAL A 112 -13.85 -21.25 50.20
C VAL A 112 -14.26 -20.16 51.19
N ASP A 113 -14.22 -20.46 52.49
CA ASP A 113 -14.58 -19.51 53.55
C ASP A 113 -13.61 -18.31 53.60
N GLU A 114 -12.31 -18.53 53.36
CA GLU A 114 -11.31 -17.45 53.28
C GLU A 114 -11.49 -16.58 52.03
N GLU A 115 -11.76 -17.20 50.88
CA GLU A 115 -12.05 -16.49 49.62
C GLU A 115 -13.33 -15.65 49.75
N LEU A 116 -14.36 -16.17 50.42
CA LEU A 116 -15.59 -15.43 50.72
C LEU A 116 -15.35 -14.30 51.73
N ALA A 117 -14.51 -14.52 52.75
CA ALA A 117 -14.14 -13.49 53.71
C ALA A 117 -13.35 -12.33 53.07
N GLY A 118 -12.50 -12.62 52.07
CA GLY A 118 -11.79 -11.59 51.29
C GLY A 118 -12.64 -10.83 50.28
N ARG A 119 -13.86 -11.32 49.99
CA ARG A 119 -14.84 -10.72 49.06
C ARG A 119 -16.01 -10.03 49.75
N ALA A 120 -16.15 -10.20 51.07
CA ALA A 120 -17.12 -9.44 51.86
C ALA A 120 -16.71 -7.95 51.85
N PRO A 121 -17.67 -7.01 51.66
CA PRO A 121 -17.37 -5.58 51.57
C PRO A 121 -16.78 -5.00 52.87
#